data_AF-A0A671KGK4-F1
#
_entry.id   AF-A0A671KGK4-F1
#
_cell.length_a   1.000
_cell.length_b   1.000
_cell.length_c   1.000
_cell.angle_alpha   90.00
_cell.angle_beta   90.00
_cell.angle_gamma   90.00
#
_symmetry.space_group_name_H-M   'P 1'
#
loop_
_entity.id
_entity.type
_entity.pdbx_description
1 polymer ?
#
loop_
_entity_poly.entity_id
_entity_poly.type
_entity_poly.pdbx_seq_one_letter_code
_entity_poly.pdbx_strand_id
1 'polypeptide(L)'
;MATSIHETVLIGICDGVIDKKKNTSYCTNKIGDRPDLLPTIPLQCPICSLCQRGLSHVVQVYCPLAASPYHRTISVFACTNPQCSGKSESWIVLRSQCLEDDIKARQDNKTTACTESAMSRTDWCDEADDWGMDDEEQEKAAERDVQMPNDSIGEGNDVSRRLQDLCIDGDHQSALQPTDVPLFQPFYMSVMEETDLDGFLDTDHENELLRAYEEREGVLVAEIQRSGLILQQKLQMNASLHGYM
;
A
#
# COMPACT_ATOMS: atom_id res chain seq x y z
N MET A 1 13.01 28.53 -3.92
CA MET A 1 11.66 27.94 -4.03
C MET A 1 11.80 26.50 -3.58
N ALA A 2 11.47 26.19 -2.32
CA ALA A 2 11.46 24.80 -1.87
C ALA A 2 10.22 24.16 -2.50
N THR A 3 10.41 23.26 -3.45
CA THR A 3 9.35 22.38 -3.95
C THR A 3 8.88 21.54 -2.77
N SER A 4 7.66 21.77 -2.29
CA SER A 4 7.01 20.85 -1.36
C SER A 4 6.96 19.50 -2.07
N ILE A 5 7.66 18.52 -1.52
CA ILE A 5 7.52 17.13 -1.95
C ILE A 5 6.08 16.78 -1.58
N HIS A 6 5.18 16.73 -2.56
CA HIS A 6 3.86 16.17 -2.34
C HIS A 6 4.09 14.69 -2.02
N GLU A 7 3.77 14.32 -0.79
CA GLU A 7 3.74 12.92 -0.39
C GLU A 7 2.54 12.30 -1.12
N THR A 8 2.81 11.39 -2.05
CA THR A 8 1.76 10.66 -2.75
C THR A 8 1.15 9.66 -1.77
N VAL A 9 -0.08 9.92 -1.34
CA VAL A 9 -0.83 9.02 -0.47
C VAL A 9 -1.56 8.00 -1.35
N LEU A 10 -1.35 6.72 -1.07
CA LEU A 10 -2.05 5.62 -1.73
C LEU A 10 -3.17 5.11 -0.83
N ILE A 11 -4.35 4.89 -1.40
CA ILE A 11 -5.55 4.43 -0.70
C ILE A 11 -5.91 3.03 -1.20
N GLY A 12 -6.04 2.11 -0.24
CA GLY A 12 -6.53 0.75 -0.48
C GLY A 12 -8.05 0.69 -0.34
N ILE A 13 -8.76 0.35 -1.40
CA ILE A 13 -10.22 0.21 -1.44
C ILE A 13 -10.61 -1.27 -1.54
N CYS A 14 -11.60 -1.67 -0.75
CA CYS A 14 -12.21 -2.99 -0.84
C CYS A 14 -12.91 -3.14 -2.20
N ASP A 15 -12.47 -4.11 -3.00
CA ASP A 15 -13.00 -4.42 -4.32
C ASP A 15 -13.79 -5.75 -4.28
N GLY A 16 -14.00 -6.39 -5.43
CA GLY A 16 -14.80 -7.60 -5.58
C GLY A 16 -14.38 -8.76 -4.67
N VAL A 17 -15.37 -9.60 -4.36
CA VAL A 17 -15.18 -10.83 -3.59
C VAL A 17 -14.22 -11.78 -4.33
N ILE A 18 -13.32 -12.42 -3.59
CA ILE A 18 -12.45 -13.45 -4.15
C ILE A 18 -13.18 -14.78 -4.16
N ASP A 19 -13.43 -15.32 -5.35
CA ASP A 19 -13.99 -16.66 -5.52
C ASP A 19 -13.01 -17.74 -5.04
N LYS A 20 -13.52 -18.77 -4.35
CA LYS A 20 -12.71 -19.91 -3.88
C LYS A 20 -12.00 -20.71 -4.98
N LYS A 21 -12.36 -20.48 -6.25
CA LYS A 21 -11.74 -21.12 -7.43
C LYS A 21 -10.59 -20.32 -8.02
N LYS A 22 -10.46 -19.04 -7.65
CA LYS A 22 -9.40 -18.16 -8.13
C LYS A 22 -8.19 -18.31 -7.20
N ASN A 23 -7.02 -18.47 -7.79
CA ASN A 23 -5.78 -18.51 -7.02
C ASN A 23 -5.31 -17.07 -6.76
N THR A 24 -4.99 -16.80 -5.50
CA THR A 24 -4.28 -15.59 -5.09
C THR A 24 -2.80 -15.92 -4.87
N SER A 25 -1.95 -14.91 -4.86
CA SER A 25 -0.52 -15.04 -4.65
C SER A 25 -0.02 -13.95 -3.69
N TYR A 26 1.25 -14.04 -3.30
CA TYR A 26 1.89 -13.03 -2.45
C TYR A 26 1.93 -11.61 -3.07
N CYS A 27 1.74 -11.49 -4.40
CA CYS A 27 1.60 -10.21 -5.10
C CYS A 27 0.17 -9.66 -5.08
N THR A 28 -0.80 -10.42 -4.54
CA THR A 28 -2.20 -10.01 -4.51
C THR A 28 -2.46 -9.16 -3.26
N ASN A 29 -2.94 -7.93 -3.47
CA ASN A 29 -3.51 -7.11 -2.41
C ASN A 29 -4.90 -7.63 -2.07
N LYS A 30 -5.12 -8.04 -0.81
CA LYS A 30 -6.39 -8.62 -0.38
C LYS A 30 -6.71 -8.35 1.07
N ILE A 31 -8.01 -8.31 1.36
CA ILE A 31 -8.57 -8.28 2.71
C ILE A 31 -9.05 -9.68 3.06
N GLY A 32 -8.80 -10.13 4.28
CA GLY A 32 -9.27 -11.40 4.80
C GLY A 32 -8.53 -12.63 4.27
N ASP A 33 -9.17 -13.80 4.46
CA ASP A 33 -8.62 -15.12 4.17
C ASP A 33 -7.22 -15.36 4.79
N ARG A 34 -6.54 -16.43 4.40
CA ARG A 34 -5.18 -16.73 4.83
C ARG A 34 -4.15 -15.90 4.05
N PRO A 35 -3.04 -15.51 4.70
CA PRO A 35 -1.95 -14.85 4.00
C PRO A 35 -1.33 -15.81 2.97
N ASP A 36 -1.04 -15.29 1.79
CA ASP A 36 -0.29 -16.00 0.76
C ASP A 36 1.19 -15.97 1.11
N LEU A 37 1.83 -17.14 1.05
CA LEU A 37 3.21 -17.26 1.47
C LEU A 37 4.17 -16.78 0.39
N LEU A 38 5.12 -15.95 0.80
CA LEU A 38 6.33 -15.70 0.04
C LEU A 38 7.10 -17.04 -0.05
N PRO A 39 7.50 -17.53 -1.25
CA PRO A 39 8.01 -18.90 -1.42
C PRO A 39 9.21 -19.31 -0.57
N THR A 40 9.96 -18.34 -0.07
CA THR A 40 11.17 -18.52 0.74
C THR A 40 10.92 -18.37 2.24
N ILE A 41 9.74 -17.88 2.65
CA ILE A 41 9.44 -17.51 4.03
C ILE A 41 8.36 -18.46 4.58
N PRO A 42 8.61 -19.15 5.71
CA PRO A 42 7.61 -19.99 6.33
C PRO A 42 6.45 -19.16 6.88
N LEU A 43 5.24 -19.75 6.88
CA LEU A 43 4.09 -19.12 7.53
C LEU A 43 4.34 -18.97 9.02
N GLN A 44 4.23 -17.74 9.53
CA GLN A 44 4.12 -17.49 10.95
C GLN A 44 2.65 -17.27 11.30
N CYS A 45 2.13 -18.03 12.26
CA CYS A 45 0.78 -17.86 12.79
C CYS A 45 0.88 -17.09 14.12
N PRO A 46 0.77 -15.75 14.12
CA PRO A 46 0.99 -14.96 15.32
C PRO A 46 -0.15 -15.18 16.34
N ILE A 47 0.20 -15.12 17.62
CA ILE A 47 -0.73 -15.27 18.75
C ILE A 47 -0.98 -13.92 19.42
N CYS A 48 -2.19 -13.74 19.94
CA CYS A 48 -2.59 -12.56 20.69
C CYS A 48 -1.86 -12.52 22.03
N SER A 49 -1.13 -11.45 22.31
CA SER A 49 -0.41 -11.26 23.58
C SER A 49 -1.35 -11.26 24.81
N LEU A 50 -2.61 -10.85 24.64
CA LEU A 50 -3.57 -10.71 25.74
C LEU A 50 -4.27 -12.02 26.11
N CYS A 51 -4.71 -12.80 25.12
CA CYS A 51 -5.51 -14.01 25.35
C CYS A 51 -4.85 -15.30 24.84
N GLN A 52 -3.66 -15.22 24.26
CA GLN A 52 -2.85 -16.34 23.78
C GLN A 52 -3.55 -17.21 22.71
N ARG A 53 -4.56 -16.66 22.03
CA ARG A 53 -5.24 -17.29 20.89
C ARG A 53 -4.64 -16.81 19.57
N GLY A 54 -4.76 -17.61 18.52
CA GLY A 54 -4.30 -17.23 17.17
C GLY A 54 -4.99 -15.97 16.66
N LEU A 55 -4.25 -15.16 15.90
CA LEU A 55 -4.76 -13.92 15.30
C LEU A 55 -5.27 -14.18 13.88
N SER A 56 -6.42 -13.59 13.57
CA SER A 56 -7.01 -13.63 12.23
C SER A 56 -6.28 -12.67 11.30
N HIS A 57 -5.98 -13.11 10.08
CA HIS A 57 -5.38 -12.26 9.05
C HIS A 57 -6.42 -11.27 8.51
N VAL A 58 -6.09 -9.99 8.55
CA VAL A 58 -6.98 -8.88 8.19
C VAL A 58 -6.70 -8.39 6.78
N VAL A 59 -5.43 -8.13 6.45
CA VAL A 59 -5.05 -7.58 5.14
C VAL A 59 -3.63 -8.00 4.77
N GLN A 60 -3.45 -8.28 3.49
CA GLN A 60 -2.18 -8.48 2.82
C GLN A 60 -1.98 -7.37 1.79
N VAL A 61 -0.84 -6.70 1.86
CA VAL A 61 -0.45 -5.64 0.93
C VAL A 61 0.92 -5.96 0.34
N TYR A 62 0.95 -6.23 -0.96
CA TYR A 62 2.15 -6.27 -1.77
C TYR A 62 2.62 -4.83 -2.03
N CYS A 63 3.84 -4.53 -1.61
CA CYS A 63 4.40 -3.18 -1.63
C CYS A 63 5.89 -3.23 -1.97
N PRO A 64 6.26 -3.57 -3.22
CA PRO A 64 7.67 -3.61 -3.62
C PRO A 64 8.34 -2.25 -3.43
N LEU A 65 9.65 -2.27 -3.22
CA LEU A 65 10.45 -1.05 -3.11
C LEU A 65 10.92 -0.63 -4.51
N ALA A 66 10.74 0.65 -4.85
CA ALA A 66 11.21 1.19 -6.12
C ALA A 66 12.73 0.96 -6.26
N ALA A 67 13.16 0.56 -7.46
CA ALA A 67 14.56 0.28 -7.79
C ALA A 67 15.24 -0.79 -6.89
N SER A 68 14.46 -1.71 -6.32
CA SER A 68 14.97 -2.77 -5.45
C SER A 68 14.52 -4.16 -5.95
N PRO A 69 15.42 -5.17 -6.01
CA PRO A 69 15.12 -6.52 -6.49
C PRO A 69 14.35 -7.38 -5.47
N TYR A 70 13.74 -6.73 -4.46
CA TYR A 70 13.09 -7.40 -3.34
C TYR A 70 11.57 -7.30 -3.48
N HIS A 71 10.91 -8.45 -3.44
CA HIS A 71 9.49 -8.52 -3.20
C HIS A 71 9.23 -8.32 -1.71
N ARG A 72 8.27 -7.44 -1.40
CA ARG A 72 7.87 -7.12 -0.03
C ARG A 72 6.36 -7.20 0.10
N THR A 73 5.91 -7.92 1.12
CA THR A 73 4.50 -8.05 1.47
C THR A 73 4.33 -7.75 2.95
N ILE A 74 3.32 -6.95 3.29
CA ILE A 74 2.90 -6.65 4.66
C ILE A 74 1.63 -7.42 4.95
N SER A 75 1.61 -8.16 6.04
CA SER A 75 0.44 -8.89 6.52
C SER A 75 0.06 -8.39 7.91
N VAL A 76 -1.20 -8.00 8.06
CA VAL A 76 -1.77 -7.49 9.31
C VAL A 76 -2.68 -8.54 9.93
N PHE A 77 -2.55 -8.75 11.22
CA PHE A 77 -3.31 -9.73 11.99
C PHE A 77 -3.97 -9.07 13.20
N ALA A 78 -5.18 -9.51 13.53
CA ALA A 78 -5.96 -8.98 14.66
C ALA A 78 -6.65 -10.09 15.45
N CYS A 79 -6.82 -9.86 16.76
CA CYS A 79 -7.55 -10.77 17.62
C CYS A 79 -9.06 -10.55 17.47
N THR A 80 -9.80 -11.62 17.21
CA THR A 80 -11.27 -11.59 17.10
C THR A 80 -11.98 -11.74 18.44
N ASN A 81 -11.24 -11.87 19.55
CA ASN A 81 -11.84 -11.93 20.89
C ASN A 81 -12.38 -10.54 21.29
N PRO A 82 -13.68 -10.41 21.63
CA PRO A 82 -14.28 -9.13 22.03
C PRO A 82 -13.55 -8.42 23.17
N GLN A 83 -12.93 -9.17 24.10
CA GLN A 83 -12.19 -8.59 25.24
C GLN A 83 -10.82 -8.01 24.84
N CYS A 84 -10.32 -8.38 23.67
CA CYS A 84 -9.06 -7.90 23.10
C CYS A 84 -9.28 -6.81 22.05
N SER A 85 -10.47 -6.75 21.44
CA SER A 85 -10.81 -5.79 20.39
C SER A 85 -10.49 -4.35 20.78
N GLY A 86 -9.91 -3.59 19.85
CA GLY A 86 -9.53 -2.19 20.04
C GLY A 86 -8.22 -1.94 20.80
N LYS A 87 -7.55 -2.99 21.30
CA LYS A 87 -6.24 -2.86 21.98
C LYS A 87 -5.09 -3.08 21.03
N SER A 88 -4.08 -2.22 21.06
CA SER A 88 -2.89 -2.30 20.18
C SER A 88 -2.15 -3.64 20.26
N GLU A 89 -2.11 -4.23 21.45
CA GLU A 89 -1.42 -5.48 21.78
C GLU A 89 -2.12 -6.71 21.17
N SER A 90 -3.35 -6.52 20.70
CA SER A 90 -4.15 -7.52 19.99
C SER A 90 -3.92 -7.52 18.48
N TRP A 91 -3.03 -6.65 17.98
CA TRP A 91 -2.65 -6.54 16.58
C TRP A 91 -1.18 -6.92 16.40
N ILE A 92 -0.88 -7.59 15.30
CA ILE A 92 0.49 -7.89 14.89
C ILE A 92 0.61 -7.58 13.39
N VAL A 93 1.68 -6.90 13.02
CA VAL A 93 2.03 -6.61 11.62
C VAL A 93 3.34 -7.32 11.31
N LEU A 94 3.32 -8.18 10.30
CA LEU A 94 4.48 -8.90 9.83
C LEU A 94 4.88 -8.37 8.46
N ARG A 95 6.18 -8.19 8.25
CA ARG A 95 6.77 -7.88 6.96
C ARG A 95 7.51 -9.12 6.45
N SER A 96 7.15 -9.55 5.27
CA SER A 96 7.83 -10.59 4.51
C SER A 96 8.62 -9.94 3.38
N GLN A 97 9.90 -10.27 3.24
CA GLN A 97 10.76 -9.72 2.19
C GLN A 97 11.71 -10.79 1.65
N CYS A 98 11.80 -10.94 0.33
CA CYS A 98 12.76 -11.85 -0.31
C CYS A 98 13.22 -11.34 -1.66
N LEU A 99 14.40 -11.79 -2.09
CA LEU A 99 14.99 -11.45 -3.38
C LEU A 99 14.25 -12.17 -4.51
N GLU A 100 14.05 -11.52 -5.64
CA GLU A 100 13.42 -12.11 -6.82
C GLU A 100 14.12 -13.39 -7.29
N ASP A 101 15.45 -13.42 -7.26
CA ASP A 101 16.24 -14.60 -7.67
C ASP A 101 15.99 -15.82 -6.78
N ASP A 102 15.77 -15.60 -5.47
CA ASP A 102 15.46 -16.68 -4.53
C ASP A 102 14.08 -17.30 -4.82
N ILE A 103 13.14 -16.48 -5.30
CA ILE A 103 11.82 -16.95 -5.74
C ILE A 103 11.97 -17.81 -7.00
N LYS A 104 12.70 -17.33 -8.01
CA LYS A 104 12.92 -18.03 -9.28
C LYS A 104 13.59 -19.39 -9.05
N ALA A 105 14.65 -19.44 -8.24
CA ALA A 105 15.35 -20.67 -7.89
C ALA A 105 14.45 -21.73 -7.23
N ARG A 106 13.41 -21.32 -6.49
CA ARG A 106 12.41 -22.21 -5.89
C ARG A 106 11.33 -22.64 -6.89
N GLN A 107 10.98 -21.79 -7.86
CA GLN A 107 9.95 -22.05 -8.87
C GLN A 107 10.45 -22.93 -10.03
N ASP A 108 11.75 -22.89 -10.37
CA ASP A 108 12.33 -23.81 -11.37
C ASP A 108 12.24 -25.30 -10.94
N ASN A 109 12.02 -25.55 -9.64
CA ASN A 109 11.75 -26.88 -9.08
C ASN A 109 10.26 -27.21 -8.95
N LYS A 110 9.35 -26.26 -9.19
CA LYS A 110 7.89 -26.46 -9.10
C LYS A 110 7.17 -25.49 -10.04
N THR A 111 6.69 -26.01 -11.16
CA THR A 111 5.99 -25.30 -12.25
C THR A 111 4.75 -24.53 -11.76
N THR A 112 4.96 -23.34 -11.19
CA THR A 112 3.94 -22.31 -10.96
C THR A 112 4.68 -20.98 -10.85
N ALA A 113 4.93 -20.34 -11.99
CA ALA A 113 5.38 -18.96 -12.03
C ALA A 113 4.24 -18.04 -11.56
N CYS A 114 4.58 -17.01 -10.78
CA CYS A 114 3.70 -15.87 -10.60
C CYS A 114 3.89 -14.97 -11.83
N THR A 115 3.35 -15.39 -12.96
CA THR A 115 3.11 -14.47 -14.06
C THR A 115 2.00 -13.54 -13.58
N GLU A 116 2.37 -12.32 -13.18
CA GLU A 116 1.51 -11.19 -13.50
C GLU A 116 1.10 -11.40 -14.97
N SER A 117 -0.19 -11.30 -15.26
CA SER A 117 -0.66 -11.37 -16.63
C SER A 117 0.07 -10.27 -17.38
N ALA A 118 1.18 -10.62 -18.03
CA ALA A 118 1.73 -9.90 -19.14
C ALA A 118 0.62 -9.97 -20.18
N MET A 119 -0.34 -9.05 -20.06
CA MET A 119 -0.98 -8.55 -21.25
C MET A 119 0.19 -8.09 -22.09
N SER A 120 0.48 -8.88 -23.11
CA SER A 120 1.50 -8.56 -24.08
C SER A 120 1.21 -7.12 -24.50
N ARG A 121 2.16 -6.21 -24.24
CA ARG A 121 2.06 -4.79 -24.57
C ARG A 121 1.87 -4.55 -26.09
N THR A 122 1.86 -5.61 -26.88
CA THR A 122 1.58 -5.66 -28.31
C THR A 122 0.13 -5.92 -28.68
N ASP A 123 -0.77 -6.30 -27.76
CA ASP A 123 -2.15 -6.66 -28.14
C ASP A 123 -3.15 -5.51 -27.95
N TRP A 124 -2.66 -4.28 -27.75
CA TRP A 124 -3.49 -3.11 -27.50
C TRP A 124 -3.38 -1.97 -28.53
N CYS A 125 -2.75 -2.17 -29.68
CA CYS A 125 -2.60 -1.10 -30.67
C CYS A 125 -2.64 -1.52 -32.14
N ASP A 126 -3.23 -2.66 -32.52
CA ASP A 126 -3.23 -3.06 -33.94
C ASP A 126 -4.40 -2.46 -34.76
N GLU A 127 -5.42 -1.87 -34.11
CA GLU A 127 -6.62 -1.37 -34.80
C GLU A 127 -7.11 0.01 -34.30
N ALA A 128 -6.24 0.79 -33.64
CA ALA A 128 -6.59 2.11 -33.10
C ALA A 128 -6.23 3.31 -34.02
N ASP A 129 -5.83 3.06 -35.26
CA ASP A 129 -5.28 4.09 -36.17
C ASP A 129 -6.15 4.39 -37.40
N ASP A 130 -7.41 3.94 -37.45
CA ASP A 130 -8.37 4.36 -38.49
C ASP A 130 -9.21 5.56 -38.04
N TRP A 131 -8.54 6.66 -37.71
CA TRP A 131 -9.16 7.98 -37.56
C TRP A 131 -9.00 8.76 -38.87
N GLY A 132 -9.55 8.17 -39.93
CA GLY A 132 -9.36 8.53 -41.34
C GLY A 132 -9.09 10.00 -41.67
N MET A 133 -8.02 10.21 -42.42
CA MET A 133 -7.86 11.34 -43.34
C MET A 133 -7.13 10.83 -44.59
N ASP A 134 -7.83 10.87 -45.71
CA ASP A 134 -7.30 10.78 -47.07
C ASP A 134 -6.31 11.93 -47.32
N ASP A 135 -5.11 11.59 -47.80
CA ASP A 135 -4.53 12.07 -49.07
C ASP A 135 -2.99 12.02 -49.05
N GLU A 136 -2.49 11.22 -50.00
CA GLU A 136 -1.20 11.21 -50.69
C GLU A 136 -0.12 12.25 -50.27
N GLU A 137 1.02 11.77 -49.73
CA GLU A 137 2.35 11.92 -50.35
C GLU A 137 3.45 11.28 -49.48
N GLN A 138 4.30 10.49 -50.15
CA GLN A 138 5.34 9.66 -49.56
C GLN A 138 6.68 10.40 -49.60
N GLU A 139 7.25 10.74 -48.43
CA GLU A 139 8.68 11.02 -48.31
C GLU A 139 9.31 10.37 -47.06
N LYS A 140 10.42 9.67 -47.30
CA LYS A 140 11.30 9.05 -46.30
C LYS A 140 11.94 10.12 -45.41
N ALA A 141 11.87 9.93 -44.09
CA ALA A 141 12.80 10.57 -43.16
C ALA A 141 13.23 9.61 -42.04
N ALA A 142 14.54 9.60 -41.82
CA ALA A 142 15.33 8.72 -40.96
C ALA A 142 14.84 8.58 -39.52
N GLU A 143 14.93 7.33 -39.04
CA GLU A 143 14.85 6.93 -37.64
C GLU A 143 15.88 7.73 -36.81
N ARG A 144 15.39 8.55 -35.89
CA ARG A 144 16.20 9.14 -34.82
C ARG A 144 15.94 8.32 -33.58
N ASP A 145 16.95 7.56 -33.19
CA ASP A 145 17.02 6.81 -31.95
C ASP A 145 16.99 7.81 -30.77
N VAL A 146 15.83 7.97 -30.14
CA VAL A 146 15.69 8.74 -28.90
C VAL A 146 16.06 7.80 -27.76
N GLN A 147 17.34 7.80 -27.41
CA GLN A 147 17.82 7.19 -26.18
C GLN A 147 17.12 7.86 -24.99
N MET A 148 16.22 7.12 -24.37
CA MET A 148 15.71 7.45 -23.04
C MET A 148 16.89 7.50 -22.06
N PRO A 149 16.92 8.45 -21.11
CA PRO A 149 18.02 8.54 -20.17
C PRO A 149 18.10 7.25 -19.37
N ASN A 150 19.26 6.59 -19.46
CA ASN A 150 19.63 5.50 -18.59
C ASN A 150 19.78 6.11 -17.19
N ASP A 151 18.75 5.97 -16.35
CA ASP A 151 18.84 6.35 -14.94
C ASP A 151 19.97 5.51 -14.34
N SER A 152 21.08 6.20 -14.19
CA SER A 152 22.33 5.65 -13.72
C SER A 152 22.04 5.06 -12.35
N ILE A 153 22.36 3.77 -12.19
CA ILE A 153 22.39 3.05 -10.92
C ILE A 153 23.24 3.88 -9.96
N GLY A 154 22.58 4.74 -9.20
CA GLY A 154 23.18 5.35 -8.04
C GLY A 154 23.41 4.22 -7.06
N GLU A 155 24.65 4.08 -6.57
CA GLU A 155 24.99 3.33 -5.37
C GLU A 155 24.34 4.01 -4.13
N GLY A 156 23.03 4.19 -4.18
CA GLY A 156 22.21 4.60 -3.06
C GLY A 156 22.08 3.39 -2.16
N ASN A 157 22.98 3.30 -1.18
CA ASN A 157 22.94 2.44 0.01
C ASN A 157 21.64 1.61 0.10
N ASP A 158 21.65 0.39 -0.42
CA ASP A 158 20.47 -0.47 -0.59
C ASP A 158 19.79 -0.73 0.77
N VAL A 159 18.86 0.16 1.14
CA VAL A 159 18.17 0.16 2.42
C VAL A 159 17.39 -1.15 2.59
N SER A 160 16.90 -1.72 1.48
CA SER A 160 16.18 -2.98 1.44
C SER A 160 17.03 -4.14 1.98
N ARG A 161 18.34 -4.17 1.70
CA ARG A 161 19.25 -5.18 2.27
C ARG A 161 19.29 -5.10 3.78
N ARG A 162 19.46 -3.90 4.34
CA ARG A 162 19.50 -3.67 5.80
C ARG A 162 18.20 -4.04 6.50
N LEU A 163 17.08 -4.05 5.79
CA LEU A 163 15.79 -4.47 6.34
C LEU A 163 15.66 -6.00 6.48
N GLN A 164 16.41 -6.80 5.72
CA GLN A 164 16.42 -8.26 5.92
C GLN A 164 17.09 -8.67 7.23
N ASP A 165 18.01 -7.86 7.75
CA ASP A 165 18.66 -8.15 9.02
C ASP A 165 17.68 -8.06 10.21
N LEU A 166 16.50 -7.46 10.00
CA LEU A 166 15.42 -7.37 10.99
C LEU A 166 14.45 -8.56 10.84
N CYS A 167 14.91 -9.76 11.23
CA CYS A 167 14.11 -10.98 11.24
C CYS A 167 13.64 -11.34 12.66
N ILE A 168 12.49 -12.02 12.73
CA ILE A 168 12.05 -12.69 13.94
C ILE A 168 12.69 -14.09 13.93
N ASP A 169 13.59 -14.37 14.87
CA ASP A 169 14.22 -15.69 15.00
C ASP A 169 13.15 -16.77 15.26
N GLY A 170 13.14 -17.77 14.38
CA GLY A 170 12.08 -18.77 14.26
C GLY A 170 12.09 -19.89 15.31
N ASP A 171 12.28 -19.57 16.59
CA ASP A 171 12.17 -20.56 17.68
C ASP A 171 10.77 -20.66 18.28
N HIS A 172 9.89 -19.69 18.00
CA HIS A 172 8.50 -19.71 18.45
C HIS A 172 7.57 -20.31 17.38
N GLN A 173 7.74 -21.60 17.10
CA GLN A 173 6.67 -22.42 16.52
C GLN A 173 5.58 -22.60 17.58
N SER A 174 4.82 -21.55 17.90
CA SER A 174 3.55 -21.72 18.61
C SER A 174 2.56 -22.30 17.61
N ALA A 175 2.61 -23.62 17.48
CA ALA A 175 1.83 -24.46 16.59
C ALA A 175 0.33 -24.44 16.95
N LEU A 176 -0.34 -23.31 16.70
CA LEU A 176 -1.74 -23.33 16.37
C LEU A 176 -1.82 -23.66 14.88
N GLN A 177 -2.37 -24.83 14.57
CA GLN A 177 -2.68 -25.19 13.20
C GLN A 177 -3.58 -24.09 12.62
N PRO A 178 -3.31 -23.59 11.41
CA PRO A 178 -4.07 -22.49 10.79
C PRO A 178 -5.59 -22.69 10.73
N THR A 179 -6.10 -23.91 10.96
CA THR A 179 -7.51 -24.29 10.92
C THR A 179 -8.35 -23.72 12.06
N ASP A 180 -7.74 -23.35 13.18
CA ASP A 180 -8.50 -22.99 14.40
C ASP A 180 -8.75 -21.49 14.55
N VAL A 181 -8.27 -20.69 13.59
CA VAL A 181 -8.40 -19.22 13.60
C VAL A 181 -9.54 -18.80 12.67
N PRO A 182 -10.47 -17.92 13.12
CA PRO A 182 -11.53 -17.39 12.28
C PRO A 182 -10.96 -16.69 11.03
N LEU A 183 -11.58 -16.92 9.87
CA LEU A 183 -11.22 -16.29 8.61
C LEU A 183 -12.28 -15.27 8.21
N PHE A 184 -11.85 -14.10 7.74
CA PHE A 184 -12.74 -13.13 7.13
C PHE A 184 -12.99 -13.49 5.67
N GLN A 185 -14.17 -13.12 5.17
CA GLN A 185 -14.52 -13.26 3.76
C GLN A 185 -13.48 -12.49 2.91
N PRO A 186 -12.87 -13.12 1.90
CA PRO A 186 -11.86 -12.44 1.11
C PRO A 186 -12.42 -11.48 0.07
N PHE A 187 -11.75 -10.34 -0.05
CA PHE A 187 -11.98 -9.32 -1.08
C PHE A 187 -10.64 -8.89 -1.68
N TYR A 188 -10.63 -8.57 -2.97
CA TYR A 188 -9.50 -7.88 -3.57
C TYR A 188 -9.38 -6.48 -2.95
N MET A 189 -8.16 -5.94 -2.95
CA MET A 189 -7.91 -4.56 -2.59
C MET A 189 -7.29 -3.83 -3.77
N SER A 190 -8.02 -2.83 -4.27
CA SER A 190 -7.53 -1.92 -5.30
C SER A 190 -6.75 -0.78 -4.65
N VAL A 191 -5.67 -0.34 -5.29
CA VAL A 191 -4.81 0.74 -4.79
C VAL A 191 -4.88 1.89 -5.77
N MET A 192 -5.19 3.08 -5.26
CA MET A 192 -5.39 4.30 -6.06
C MET A 192 -4.69 5.48 -5.37
N GLU A 193 -4.36 6.53 -6.11
CA GLU A 193 -3.82 7.75 -5.49
C GLU A 193 -4.96 8.52 -4.81
N GLU A 194 -4.68 9.19 -3.69
CA GLU A 194 -5.67 10.03 -3.01
C GLU A 194 -6.27 11.10 -3.93
N THR A 195 -5.45 11.68 -4.80
CA THR A 195 -5.87 12.68 -5.79
C THR A 195 -6.85 12.15 -6.83
N ASP A 196 -6.87 10.83 -7.08
CA ASP A 196 -7.86 10.21 -7.98
C ASP A 196 -9.28 10.23 -7.37
N LEU A 197 -9.38 10.42 -6.05
CA LEU A 197 -10.65 10.49 -5.31
C LEU A 197 -11.17 11.92 -5.14
N ASP A 198 -10.33 12.94 -5.29
CA ASP A 198 -10.68 14.35 -5.07
C ASP A 198 -11.81 14.85 -5.99
N GLY A 199 -12.08 14.16 -7.11
CA GLY A 199 -13.14 14.49 -8.07
C GLY A 199 -14.56 14.03 -7.69
N PHE A 200 -14.73 13.26 -6.60
CA PHE A 200 -16.03 12.65 -6.25
C PHE A 200 -16.83 13.38 -5.17
N LEU A 201 -16.31 14.48 -4.60
CA LEU A 201 -16.98 15.20 -3.53
C LEU A 201 -17.85 16.34 -4.10
N ASP A 202 -19.15 16.07 -4.24
CA ASP A 202 -20.16 17.13 -4.30
C ASP A 202 -20.22 17.81 -2.92
N THR A 203 -19.33 18.80 -2.74
CA THR A 203 -19.21 19.59 -1.50
C THR A 203 -20.15 20.79 -1.49
N ASP A 204 -21.07 20.93 -2.44
CA ASP A 204 -21.91 22.12 -2.58
C ASP A 204 -22.75 22.37 -1.32
N HIS A 205 -23.35 21.30 -0.77
CA HIS A 205 -24.14 21.39 0.45
C HIS A 205 -23.29 21.73 1.69
N GLU A 206 -22.09 21.15 1.79
CA GLU A 206 -21.17 21.40 2.90
C GLU A 206 -20.64 22.83 2.88
N ASN A 207 -20.34 23.34 1.68
CA ASN A 207 -19.95 24.73 1.45
C ASN A 207 -21.11 25.70 1.74
N GLU A 208 -22.36 25.33 1.43
CA GLU A 208 -23.55 26.10 1.81
C GLU A 208 -23.71 26.17 3.33
N LEU A 209 -23.59 25.04 4.02
CA LEU A 209 -23.63 24.97 5.49
C LEU A 209 -22.52 25.80 6.14
N LEU A 210 -21.30 25.74 5.59
CA LEU A 210 -20.17 26.53 6.06
C LEU A 210 -20.48 28.03 5.94
N ARG A 211 -20.96 28.47 4.77
CA ARG A 211 -21.33 29.87 4.52
C ARG A 211 -22.44 30.35 5.46
N ALA A 212 -23.47 29.54 5.66
CA ALA A 212 -24.57 29.87 6.58
C ALA A 212 -24.11 29.97 8.04
N TYR A 213 -23.12 29.18 8.45
CA TYR A 213 -22.49 29.28 9.76
C TYR A 213 -21.68 30.58 9.90
N GLU A 214 -20.83 30.88 8.90
CA GLU A 214 -20.01 32.09 8.88
C GLU A 214 -20.87 33.37 8.92
N GLU A 215 -21.99 33.40 8.20
CA GLU A 215 -22.94 34.52 8.21
C GLU A 215 -23.64 34.67 9.57
N ARG A 216 -24.03 33.56 10.21
CA ARG A 216 -24.73 33.58 11.50
C ARG A 216 -23.84 34.05 12.63
N GLU A 217 -22.61 33.54 12.67
CA GLU A 217 -21.67 33.80 13.77
C GLU A 217 -20.78 35.03 13.49
N GLY A 218 -20.72 35.51 12.25
CA GLY A 218 -19.90 36.65 11.85
C GLY A 218 -18.40 36.37 11.92
N VAL A 219 -18.00 35.10 11.77
CA VAL A 219 -16.60 34.65 11.87
C VAL A 219 -16.24 33.83 10.64
N LEU A 220 -15.07 34.09 10.05
CA LEU A 220 -14.50 33.25 8.99
C LEU A 220 -13.82 32.04 9.62
N VAL A 221 -14.27 30.82 9.29
CA VAL A 221 -13.76 29.57 9.87
C VAL A 221 -12.27 29.39 9.58
N ALA A 222 -11.82 29.84 8.40
CA ALA A 222 -10.41 29.84 8.01
C ALA A 222 -9.52 30.69 8.94
N GLU A 223 -10.06 31.78 9.51
CA GLU A 223 -9.32 32.64 10.45
C GLU A 223 -9.27 32.03 11.86
N ILE A 224 -10.32 31.31 12.28
CA ILE A 224 -10.32 30.56 13.54
C ILE A 224 -9.23 29.49 13.53
N GLN A 225 -9.11 28.73 12.43
CA GLN A 225 -8.09 27.69 12.30
C GLN A 225 -6.66 28.26 12.35
N ARG A 226 -6.41 29.38 11.67
CA ARG A 226 -5.12 30.09 11.76
C ARG A 226 -4.84 30.62 13.17
N SER A 227 -5.85 31.16 13.83
CA SER A 227 -5.72 31.72 15.19
C SER A 227 -5.42 30.64 16.22
N GLY A 228 -6.06 29.46 16.09
CA GLY A 228 -5.82 28.29 16.94
C GLY A 228 -4.40 27.75 16.81
N LEU A 229 -3.87 27.67 15.59
CA LEU A 229 -2.49 27.26 15.33
C LEU A 229 -1.47 28.26 15.91
N ILE A 230 -1.71 29.56 15.77
CA ILE A 230 -0.87 30.61 16.37
C ILE A 230 -0.91 30.54 17.90
N LEU A 231 -2.08 30.24 18.50
CA LEU A 231 -2.22 30.11 19.95
C LEU A 231 -1.48 28.86 20.47
N GLN A 232 -1.60 27.73 19.78
CA GLN A 232 -0.84 26.52 20.09
C GLN A 232 0.67 26.78 20.02
N GLN A 233 1.15 27.46 18.97
CA GLN A 233 2.56 27.77 18.80
C GLN A 233 3.09 28.71 19.90
N LYS A 234 2.28 29.69 20.35
CA LYS A 234 2.61 30.56 21.49
C LYS A 234 2.63 29.81 22.82
N LEU A 235 1.70 28.90 23.05
CA LEU A 235 1.68 28.06 24.26
C LEU A 235 2.92 27.15 24.31
N GLN A 236 3.35 26.62 23.16
CA GLN A 236 4.53 25.76 23.06
C GLN A 236 5.84 26.53 23.28
N MET A 237 5.95 27.78 22.81
CA MET A 237 7.07 28.67 23.15
C MET A 237 7.10 29.07 24.63
N ASN A 238 5.95 29.37 25.23
CA ASN A 238 5.88 29.74 26.65
C ASN A 238 6.20 28.55 27.58
N ALA A 239 5.82 27.32 27.19
CA ALA A 239 6.17 26.11 27.92
C ALA A 239 7.68 25.80 27.88
N SER A 240 8.38 26.16 26.80
CA SER A 240 9.83 25.97 26.67
C SER A 240 10.66 27.04 27.40
N LEU A 241 10.07 28.20 27.69
CA LEU A 241 10.68 29.24 28.54
C LEU A 241 10.58 28.94 30.05
N HIS A 242 9.59 28.15 30.49
CA HIS A 242 9.43 27.75 31.89
C HIS A 242 10.12 26.41 32.26
N GLY A 243 10.74 25.73 31.30
CA GLY A 243 11.52 24.49 31.51
C GLY A 243 13.00 24.70 31.84
N TYR A 244 13.47 25.95 31.92
CA TYR A 244 14.83 26.31 32.35
C TYR A 244 14.77 27.13 33.65
N MET A 245 14.39 26.49 34.75
CA MET A 245 14.70 26.93 36.11
C MET A 245 14.83 25.71 37.04
#